data_AF-A0A2A4IZE0-F1
#
_entry.id   AF-A0A2A4IZE0-F1
#
_cell.length_a   1.000
_cell.length_b   1.000
_cell.length_c   1.000
_cell.angle_alpha   90.00
_cell.angle_beta   90.00
_cell.angle_gamma   90.00
#
_symmetry.space_group_name_H-M   'P 1'
#
loop_
_entity.id
_entity.type
_entity.pdbx_description
1 polymer ?
#
loop_
_entity_poly.entity_id
_entity_poly.type
_entity_poly.pdbx_seq_one_letter_code
_entity_poly.pdbx_strand_id
1 'polypeptide(L)'
;MLPIWTSEFLQAVSRMDPKFIALHLQEVGGKAYEKSMQYVQDFVQRLCDCPELRLFDKIRIFLDEDFSSPEKFTALGNMYFAHSSLTDLKIWDFEQKAYVDAVGKEVHAGNIEKITTKEKAKFPQHFFPECKWSRKGFLRTRWWIRGTAVEFVNIHLFHDASNLLAIEPFPSVYCRSRRRALRHTLRHLHSDVNAAPYFIFGDFNFRTDTAGVVKKVTEELSGSRLQNGSNVEASKLQFRAPSDGSLVLSIGKKEFAHADHQKIFREPWLQRYDRELEALRPHLYEFPVKFPPSYPFEEDPLLPTHYMKTRCPAWCDRILLSQSARLLVQTQDAARPADNRHMHSSRKSVTDSTDSSGRVSSSDSSPARSESPARQNTQGSPGKTLEKKSSMAELDALSVPVGNMNFSRKSIADPTSVQQAISARICEAEGTRRRL
;
A
#
# COMPACT_ATOMS: atom_id res chain seq x y z
N MET A 1 6.23 19.31 3.00
CA MET A 1 5.29 18.19 2.81
C MET A 1 4.36 17.97 3.99
N LEU A 2 4.86 17.68 5.21
CA LEU A 2 3.98 17.34 6.35
C LEU A 2 2.91 18.39 6.70
N PRO A 3 3.21 19.72 6.77
CA PRO A 3 2.17 20.70 7.06
C PRO A 3 1.05 20.77 6.01
N ILE A 4 1.41 20.59 4.72
CA ILE A 4 0.46 20.57 3.61
C ILE A 4 -0.46 19.35 3.75
N TRP A 5 0.13 18.17 3.98
CA TRP A 5 -0.63 16.94 4.18
C TRP A 5 -1.57 17.04 5.39
N THR A 6 -1.09 17.56 6.52
CA THR A 6 -1.92 17.75 7.72
C THR A 6 -3.09 18.68 7.44
N SER A 7 -2.87 19.80 6.75
CA SER A 7 -3.94 20.73 6.37
C SER A 7 -5.00 20.04 5.51
N GLU A 8 -4.59 19.35 4.44
CA GLU A 8 -5.53 18.63 3.55
C GLU A 8 -6.29 17.52 4.27
N PHE A 9 -5.62 16.78 5.16
CA PHE A 9 -6.25 15.76 5.98
C PHE A 9 -7.32 16.36 6.91
N LEU A 10 -7.01 17.43 7.64
CA LEU A 10 -7.96 18.06 8.57
C LEU A 10 -9.13 18.74 7.83
N GLN A 11 -8.88 19.31 6.65
CA GLN A 11 -9.95 19.79 5.77
C GLN A 11 -10.86 18.65 5.31
N ALA A 12 -10.29 17.48 4.96
CA ALA A 12 -11.08 16.31 4.60
C ALA A 12 -11.91 15.79 5.80
N VAL A 13 -11.35 15.73 7.00
CA VAL A 13 -12.08 15.37 8.22
C VAL A 13 -13.25 16.35 8.46
N SER A 14 -12.98 17.65 8.39
CA SER A 14 -14.01 18.69 8.59
C SER A 14 -15.14 18.59 7.55
N ARG A 15 -14.80 18.31 6.29
CA ARG A 15 -15.76 18.18 5.19
C ARG A 15 -16.59 16.89 5.27
N MET A 16 -15.98 15.78 5.70
CA MET A 16 -16.63 14.46 5.69
C MET A 16 -17.38 14.15 7.00
N ASP A 17 -17.11 14.90 8.09
CA ASP A 17 -17.66 14.69 9.43
C ASP A 17 -17.66 13.21 9.89
N PRO A 18 -16.52 12.50 9.81
CA PRO A 18 -16.45 11.09 10.18
C PRO A 18 -16.66 10.92 11.68
N LYS A 19 -17.31 9.83 12.09
CA LYS A 19 -17.42 9.48 13.53
C LYS A 19 -16.30 8.57 14.00
N PHE A 20 -15.62 7.89 13.08
CA PHE A 20 -14.46 7.04 13.34
C PHE A 20 -13.45 7.25 12.22
N ILE A 21 -12.19 7.46 12.58
CA ILE A 21 -11.07 7.63 11.65
C ILE A 21 -10.06 6.53 11.94
N ALA A 22 -9.68 5.78 10.90
CA ALA A 22 -8.53 4.89 10.88
C ALA A 22 -7.47 5.48 9.95
N LEU A 23 -6.34 5.91 10.52
CA LEU A 23 -5.19 6.42 9.79
C LEU A 23 -4.04 5.42 9.89
N HIS A 24 -3.67 4.82 8.78
CA HIS A 24 -2.60 3.81 8.69
C HIS A 24 -1.38 4.40 7.99
N LEU A 25 -0.23 4.19 8.59
CA LEU A 25 1.06 4.71 8.18
C LEU A 25 2.02 3.53 7.96
N GLN A 26 2.85 3.63 6.93
CA GLN A 26 3.96 2.72 6.68
C GLN A 26 5.26 3.51 6.73
N GLU A 27 6.37 2.83 7.05
CA GLU A 27 7.69 3.46 7.12
C GLU A 27 7.73 4.61 8.15
N VAL A 28 7.15 4.40 9.34
CA VAL A 28 7.25 5.34 10.46
C VAL A 28 8.73 5.62 10.76
N GLY A 29 9.10 6.90 10.82
CA GLY A 29 10.49 7.38 10.89
C GLY A 29 11.24 7.42 9.55
N GLY A 30 10.67 6.87 8.48
CA GLY A 30 11.25 6.90 7.14
C GLY A 30 12.54 6.08 7.00
N LYS A 31 13.37 6.47 6.01
CA LYS A 31 14.67 5.81 5.74
C LYS A 31 15.72 6.12 6.81
N ALA A 32 15.62 7.29 7.45
CA ALA A 32 16.54 7.77 8.49
C ALA A 32 15.83 7.80 9.85
N TYR A 33 15.20 6.67 10.22
CA TYR A 33 14.35 6.56 11.40
C TYR A 33 15.04 7.02 12.68
N GLU A 34 16.31 6.68 12.87
CA GLU A 34 17.10 7.08 14.05
C GLU A 34 17.13 8.60 14.30
N LYS A 35 17.06 9.40 13.21
CA LYS A 35 17.12 10.87 13.27
C LYS A 35 15.74 11.52 13.12
N SER A 36 14.73 10.76 12.70
CA SER A 36 13.45 11.31 12.26
C SER A 36 12.30 11.01 13.22
N MET A 37 12.51 10.18 14.24
CA MET A 37 11.46 9.86 15.22
C MET A 37 10.91 11.08 15.96
N GLN A 38 11.72 12.11 16.20
CA GLN A 38 11.24 13.37 16.76
C GLN A 38 10.10 14.00 15.93
N TYR A 39 10.18 13.91 14.59
CA TYR A 39 9.15 14.44 13.72
C TYR A 39 7.87 13.60 13.76
N VAL A 40 7.98 12.30 14.05
CA VAL A 40 6.82 11.42 14.26
C VAL A 40 6.10 11.84 15.54
N GLN A 41 6.83 12.08 16.62
CA GLN A 41 6.26 12.57 17.89
C GLN A 41 5.55 13.91 17.70
N ASP A 42 6.21 14.88 17.04
CA ASP A 42 5.61 16.18 16.74
C ASP A 42 4.36 16.07 15.86
N PHE A 43 4.33 15.12 14.93
CA PHE A 43 3.19 14.86 14.06
C PHE A 43 2.00 14.31 14.84
N VAL A 44 2.26 13.31 15.69
CA VAL A 44 1.25 12.68 16.56
C VAL A 44 0.65 13.71 17.51
N GLN A 45 1.48 14.53 18.14
CA GLN A 45 1.03 15.58 19.05
C GLN A 45 0.16 16.60 18.30
N ARG A 46 0.61 17.07 17.14
CA ARG A 46 -0.17 18.01 16.30
C ARG A 46 -1.55 17.46 15.93
N LEU A 47 -1.67 16.18 15.58
CA LEU A 47 -2.97 15.58 15.30
C LEU A 47 -3.84 15.44 16.55
N CYS A 48 -3.26 15.05 17.69
CA CYS A 48 -4.04 14.91 18.93
C CYS A 48 -4.57 16.25 19.46
N ASP A 49 -3.85 17.34 19.23
CA ASP A 49 -4.17 18.66 19.79
C ASP A 49 -4.90 19.57 18.80
N CYS A 50 -5.12 19.13 17.55
CA CYS A 50 -5.72 20.01 16.54
C CYS A 50 -7.20 20.31 16.84
N PRO A 51 -7.66 21.56 16.64
CA PRO A 51 -9.04 21.96 16.90
C PRO A 51 -10.09 21.15 16.14
N GLU A 52 -9.77 20.66 14.95
CA GLU A 52 -10.64 19.87 14.09
C GLU A 52 -10.92 18.48 14.68
N LEU A 53 -9.97 17.93 15.46
CA LEU A 53 -10.13 16.64 16.13
C LEU A 53 -10.52 16.76 17.61
N ARG A 54 -10.86 17.96 18.10
CA ARG A 54 -11.18 18.20 19.52
C ARG A 54 -12.33 17.35 20.09
N LEU A 55 -13.26 16.91 19.23
CA LEU A 55 -14.39 16.06 19.63
C LEU A 55 -14.08 14.57 19.54
N PHE A 56 -12.87 14.18 19.11
CA PHE A 56 -12.41 12.80 19.07
C PHE A 56 -11.67 12.47 20.36
N ASP A 57 -12.44 12.17 21.40
CA ASP A 57 -11.97 11.97 22.77
C ASP A 57 -11.49 10.53 23.07
N LYS A 58 -11.69 9.62 22.12
CA LYS A 58 -11.29 8.21 22.20
C LYS A 58 -10.20 7.95 21.16
N ILE A 59 -8.95 7.90 21.61
CA ILE A 59 -7.76 7.82 20.75
C ILE A 59 -6.99 6.54 21.06
N ARG A 60 -6.62 5.78 20.01
CA ARG A 60 -5.71 4.62 20.11
C ARG A 60 -4.63 4.75 19.05
N ILE A 61 -3.38 4.83 19.49
CA ILE A 61 -2.22 4.98 18.60
C ILE A 61 -1.21 3.86 18.88
N PHE A 62 -0.76 3.20 17.82
CA PHE A 62 0.25 2.16 17.87
C PHE A 62 1.34 2.49 16.84
N LEU A 63 2.55 2.76 17.29
CA LEU A 63 3.69 3.11 16.47
C LEU A 63 4.81 2.10 16.74
N ASP A 64 5.12 1.26 15.76
CA ASP A 64 6.22 0.32 15.83
C ASP A 64 7.52 1.06 15.54
N GLU A 65 8.21 1.51 16.59
CA GLU A 65 9.46 2.29 16.49
C GLU A 65 10.67 1.51 17.02
N ASP A 66 10.47 0.25 17.45
CA ASP A 66 11.54 -0.59 17.99
C ASP A 66 12.42 -1.21 16.90
N PHE A 67 13.36 -0.42 16.39
CA PHE A 67 14.39 -0.88 15.47
C PHE A 67 15.48 -1.73 16.13
N SER A 68 15.48 -1.88 17.47
CA SER A 68 16.42 -2.75 18.19
C SER A 68 16.13 -4.23 17.99
N SER A 69 14.93 -4.58 17.50
CA SER A 69 14.52 -5.94 17.16
C SER A 69 14.26 -6.11 15.65
N PRO A 70 15.31 -6.29 14.82
CA PRO A 70 15.16 -6.41 13.36
C PRO A 70 14.19 -7.52 12.93
N GLU A 71 14.08 -8.60 13.69
CA GLU A 71 13.20 -9.75 13.40
C GLU A 71 11.71 -9.43 13.55
N LYS A 72 11.35 -8.39 14.31
CA LYS A 72 9.97 -8.02 14.64
C LYS A 72 9.59 -6.64 14.12
N PHE A 73 10.56 -5.80 13.80
CA PHE A 73 10.34 -4.42 13.36
C PHE A 73 9.68 -4.35 11.98
N THR A 74 8.59 -3.58 11.90
CA THR A 74 7.78 -3.35 10.70
C THR A 74 7.67 -1.88 10.30
N ALA A 75 7.99 -0.95 11.20
CA ALA A 75 7.79 0.48 11.00
C ALA A 75 6.33 0.84 10.59
N LEU A 76 5.35 0.07 11.05
CA LEU A 76 3.93 0.35 10.84
C LEU A 76 3.40 1.26 11.94
N GLY A 77 2.49 2.16 11.57
CA GLY A 77 1.78 3.03 12.50
C GLY A 77 0.27 2.98 12.25
N ASN A 78 -0.51 2.85 13.32
CA ASN A 78 -1.97 2.97 13.25
C ASN A 78 -2.43 4.03 14.24
N MET A 79 -3.25 4.96 13.78
CA MET A 79 -3.87 5.99 14.61
C MET A 79 -5.39 5.93 14.43
N TYR A 80 -6.10 5.77 15.53
CA TYR A 80 -7.55 5.71 15.55
C TYR A 80 -8.09 6.87 16.37
N PHE A 81 -9.06 7.59 15.80
CA PHE A 81 -9.76 8.69 16.44
C PHE A 81 -11.26 8.39 16.36
N ALA A 82 -11.92 8.32 17.51
CA ALA A 82 -13.36 8.13 17.58
C ALA A 82 -14.04 9.34 18.23
N HIS A 83 -15.06 9.85 17.54
CA HIS A 83 -15.84 11.01 17.95
C HIS A 83 -16.63 10.71 19.23
N SER A 84 -16.81 11.71 20.09
CA SER A 84 -17.46 11.60 21.39
C SER A 84 -18.88 11.04 21.34
N SER A 85 -19.57 11.22 20.20
CA SER A 85 -20.88 10.63 19.93
C SER A 85 -20.90 9.10 19.81
N LEU A 86 -19.74 8.45 19.64
CA LEU A 86 -19.63 6.99 19.66
C LEU A 86 -19.54 6.50 21.12
N THR A 87 -20.70 6.27 21.72
CA THR A 87 -20.83 5.86 23.14
C THR A 87 -20.60 4.35 23.36
N ASP A 88 -20.92 3.51 22.37
CA ASP A 88 -20.61 2.06 22.37
C ASP A 88 -19.44 1.79 21.41
N LEU A 89 -18.23 1.94 21.94
CA LEU A 89 -16.98 1.68 21.24
C LEU A 89 -16.09 0.77 22.07
N LYS A 90 -15.76 -0.40 21.51
CA LYS A 90 -14.84 -1.36 22.12
C LYS A 90 -13.73 -1.77 21.16
N ILE A 91 -12.60 -2.17 21.70
CA ILE A 91 -11.49 -2.77 20.95
C ILE A 91 -11.30 -4.21 21.42
N TRP A 92 -10.97 -5.10 20.50
CA TRP A 92 -10.72 -6.50 20.79
C TRP A 92 -9.34 -6.67 21.41
N ASP A 93 -9.31 -7.30 22.58
CA ASP A 93 -8.08 -7.80 23.19
C ASP A 93 -7.83 -9.23 22.68
N PHE A 94 -6.72 -9.42 21.95
CA PHE A 94 -6.37 -10.70 21.33
C PHE A 94 -5.91 -11.76 22.35
N GLU A 95 -5.44 -11.36 23.53
CA GLU A 95 -5.02 -12.27 24.60
C GLU A 95 -6.23 -12.71 25.42
N GLN A 96 -7.06 -11.75 25.85
CA GLN A 96 -8.29 -12.02 26.61
C GLN A 96 -9.41 -12.62 25.72
N LYS A 97 -9.29 -12.50 24.40
CA LYS A 97 -10.31 -12.91 23.42
C LYS A 97 -11.69 -12.30 23.74
N ALA A 98 -11.69 -11.02 24.09
CA ALA A 98 -12.88 -10.28 24.47
C ALA A 98 -12.79 -8.83 24.00
N TYR A 99 -13.95 -8.17 23.88
CA TYR A 99 -14.01 -6.74 23.65
C TYR A 99 -13.87 -5.99 24.97
N VAL A 100 -12.97 -5.01 25.00
CA VAL A 100 -12.76 -4.08 26.13
C VAL A 100 -13.10 -2.66 25.71
N ASP A 101 -13.59 -1.85 26.64
CA ASP A 101 -14.03 -0.48 26.32
C ASP A 101 -12.85 0.38 25.84
N ALA A 102 -13.06 1.09 24.72
CA ALA A 102 -12.07 2.02 24.17
C ALA A 102 -12.36 3.43 24.69
N VAL A 103 -11.81 3.77 25.86
CA VAL A 103 -12.00 5.07 26.53
C VAL A 103 -10.74 5.92 26.51
N GLY A 104 -10.88 7.24 26.52
CA GLY A 104 -9.77 8.18 26.62
C GLY A 104 -8.70 8.03 25.52
N LYS A 105 -7.47 8.48 25.81
CA LYS A 105 -6.32 8.49 24.90
C LYS A 105 -5.26 7.49 25.37
N GLU A 106 -4.87 6.56 24.49
CA GLU A 106 -3.71 5.68 24.67
C GLU A 106 -2.77 5.81 23.46
N VAL A 107 -1.50 6.05 23.74
CA VAL A 107 -0.44 6.17 22.73
C VAL A 107 0.67 5.20 23.07
N HIS A 108 0.87 4.20 22.21
CA HIS A 108 1.94 3.22 22.32
C HIS A 108 2.97 3.50 21.22
N ALA A 109 4.18 3.90 21.61
CA ALA A 109 5.31 4.13 20.74
C ALA A 109 6.55 3.37 21.25
N GLY A 110 7.49 3.05 20.36
CA GLY A 110 8.63 2.17 20.69
C GLY A 110 8.30 0.70 20.47
N ASN A 111 8.54 -0.13 21.50
CA ASN A 111 8.24 -1.55 21.44
C ASN A 111 6.78 -1.80 21.80
N ILE A 112 6.00 -2.21 20.78
CA ILE A 112 4.57 -2.49 20.94
C ILE A 112 4.26 -3.98 21.01
N GLU A 113 5.22 -4.88 21.20
CA GLU A 113 5.00 -6.34 21.13
C GLU A 113 4.00 -6.86 22.16
N LYS A 114 3.98 -6.28 23.36
CA LYS A 114 3.14 -6.71 24.49
C LYS A 114 1.76 -6.08 24.51
N ILE A 115 1.41 -5.24 23.54
CA ILE A 115 0.11 -4.57 23.48
C ILE A 115 -0.92 -5.54 22.90
N THR A 116 -1.90 -5.94 23.71
CA THR A 116 -2.85 -7.03 23.43
C THR A 116 -4.03 -6.61 22.56
N THR A 117 -4.33 -5.31 22.47
CA THR A 117 -5.44 -4.75 21.68
C THR A 117 -5.11 -4.57 20.20
N LYS A 118 -3.93 -5.02 19.79
CA LYS A 118 -3.47 -5.12 18.41
C LYS A 118 -2.73 -6.43 18.21
N GLU A 119 -2.65 -6.88 16.97
CA GLU A 119 -1.74 -7.93 16.58
C GLU A 119 -0.83 -7.43 15.45
N LYS A 120 0.45 -7.79 15.48
CA LYS A 120 1.44 -7.37 14.49
C LYS A 120 2.29 -8.57 14.10
N ALA A 121 2.57 -8.71 12.81
CA ALA A 121 3.52 -9.71 12.33
C ALA A 121 4.37 -9.17 11.17
N LYS A 122 5.66 -9.47 11.23
CA LYS A 122 6.59 -9.25 10.12
C LYS A 122 6.52 -10.44 9.15
N PHE A 123 6.62 -10.19 7.85
CA PHE A 123 6.63 -11.30 6.88
C PHE A 123 7.93 -12.12 6.94
N PRO A 124 7.84 -13.46 6.84
CA PRO A 124 9.02 -14.32 6.80
C PRO A 124 9.96 -14.00 5.63
N GLN A 125 11.26 -14.10 5.88
CA GLN A 125 12.32 -13.83 4.90
C GLN A 125 12.17 -14.63 3.60
N HIS A 126 11.73 -15.89 3.69
CA HIS A 126 11.57 -16.77 2.53
C HIS A 126 10.40 -16.37 1.59
N PHE A 127 9.59 -15.38 1.95
CA PHE A 127 8.60 -14.82 1.02
C PHE A 127 9.23 -13.90 -0.03
N PHE A 128 10.40 -13.34 0.27
CA PHE A 128 11.17 -12.56 -0.67
C PHE A 128 12.69 -12.78 -0.45
N PRO A 129 13.22 -13.95 -0.86
CA PRO A 129 14.59 -14.36 -0.53
C PRO A 129 15.68 -13.39 -1.01
N GLU A 130 15.43 -12.67 -2.11
CA GLU A 130 16.34 -11.69 -2.69
C GLU A 130 16.57 -10.45 -1.79
N CYS A 131 15.65 -10.18 -0.85
CA CYS A 131 15.68 -8.98 -0.01
C CYS A 131 16.24 -9.31 1.38
N LYS A 132 17.56 -9.16 1.57
CA LYS A 132 18.27 -9.55 2.81
C LYS A 132 17.64 -9.02 4.11
N TRP A 133 17.06 -7.82 4.07
CA TRP A 133 16.42 -7.18 5.22
C TRP A 133 15.18 -6.43 4.77
N SER A 134 14.10 -6.59 5.54
CA SER A 134 12.80 -6.03 5.22
C SER A 134 12.11 -5.58 6.50
N ARG A 135 11.22 -4.59 6.38
CA ARG A 135 10.28 -4.13 7.41
C ARG A 135 8.83 -4.43 7.01
N LYS A 136 8.62 -5.30 6.01
CA LYS A 136 7.29 -5.61 5.47
C LYS A 136 6.54 -6.54 6.42
N GLY A 137 5.26 -6.27 6.62
CA GLY A 137 4.42 -6.96 7.59
C GLY A 137 2.99 -6.44 7.58
N PHE A 138 2.24 -6.77 8.64
CA PHE A 138 0.94 -6.18 8.89
C PHE A 138 0.73 -5.89 10.39
N LEU A 139 -0.19 -4.96 10.67
CA LEU A 139 -0.68 -4.62 12.00
C LEU A 139 -2.21 -4.56 11.94
N ARG A 140 -2.89 -5.38 12.73
CA ARG A 140 -4.36 -5.43 12.78
C ARG A 140 -4.91 -5.02 14.14
N THR A 141 -6.10 -4.43 14.10
CA THR A 141 -6.94 -4.15 15.29
C THR A 141 -8.38 -4.49 14.94
N ARG A 142 -9.12 -5.04 15.90
CA ARG A 142 -10.55 -5.32 15.74
C ARG A 142 -11.36 -4.46 16.69
N TRP A 143 -12.47 -3.92 16.19
CA TRP A 143 -13.29 -2.94 16.86
C TRP A 143 -14.74 -3.39 16.87
N TRP A 144 -15.43 -3.03 17.94
CA TRP A 144 -16.88 -3.05 18.02
C TRP A 144 -17.36 -1.61 17.95
N ILE A 145 -18.04 -1.27 16.86
CA ILE A 145 -18.53 0.09 16.60
C ILE A 145 -20.05 0.00 16.48
N ARG A 146 -20.78 0.52 17.48
CA ARG A 146 -22.26 0.58 17.50
C ARG A 146 -22.93 -0.76 17.13
N GLY A 147 -22.53 -1.84 17.78
CA GLY A 147 -23.11 -3.16 17.50
C GLY A 147 -22.49 -3.94 16.34
N THR A 148 -21.51 -3.36 15.63
CA THR A 148 -20.87 -4.00 14.46
C THR A 148 -19.41 -4.28 14.73
N ALA A 149 -19.02 -5.55 14.62
CA ALA A 149 -17.61 -5.95 14.61
C ALA A 149 -16.97 -5.61 13.26
N VAL A 150 -15.81 -4.95 13.30
CA VAL A 150 -15.02 -4.60 12.12
C VAL A 150 -13.53 -4.70 12.43
N GLU A 151 -12.74 -5.15 11.47
CA GLU A 151 -11.30 -5.24 11.61
C GLU A 151 -10.58 -4.33 10.60
N PHE A 152 -9.56 -3.62 11.08
CA PHE A 152 -8.71 -2.76 10.25
C PHE A 152 -7.30 -3.34 10.24
N VAL A 153 -6.79 -3.63 9.05
CA VAL A 153 -5.48 -4.25 8.83
C VAL A 153 -4.61 -3.27 8.05
N ASN A 154 -3.57 -2.74 8.69
CA ASN A 154 -2.50 -2.01 8.02
C ASN A 154 -1.51 -3.02 7.45
N ILE A 155 -1.31 -3.05 6.14
CA ILE A 155 -0.38 -3.95 5.47
C ILE A 155 0.70 -3.17 4.72
N HIS A 156 1.90 -3.73 4.69
CA HIS A 156 2.99 -3.22 3.89
C HIS A 156 3.72 -4.35 3.19
N LEU A 157 3.54 -4.44 1.87
CA LEU A 157 4.06 -5.53 1.05
C LEU A 157 5.41 -5.17 0.39
N PHE A 158 6.05 -6.17 -0.22
CA PHE A 158 7.37 -6.03 -0.84
C PHE A 158 7.35 -5.14 -2.09
N HIS A 159 8.38 -4.30 -2.22
CA HIS A 159 8.59 -3.40 -3.35
C HIS A 159 9.47 -4.03 -4.43
N ASP A 160 9.42 -3.48 -5.64
CA ASP A 160 10.25 -3.91 -6.76
C ASP A 160 11.68 -3.35 -6.62
N ALA A 161 12.66 -4.24 -6.53
CA ALA A 161 14.07 -3.86 -6.44
C ALA A 161 14.67 -3.44 -7.80
N SER A 162 14.15 -3.98 -8.91
CA SER A 162 14.65 -3.75 -10.27
C SER A 162 13.54 -3.66 -11.31
N ASN A 163 13.46 -2.56 -12.08
CA ASN A 163 12.49 -2.53 -13.21
C ASN A 163 12.82 -3.58 -14.28
N LEU A 164 14.08 -3.98 -14.41
CA LEU A 164 14.50 -5.00 -15.39
C LEU A 164 13.95 -6.40 -15.06
N LEU A 165 13.70 -6.70 -13.78
CA LEU A 165 13.01 -7.92 -13.35
C LEU A 165 11.49 -7.74 -13.34
N ALA A 166 11.01 -6.51 -13.15
CA ALA A 166 9.57 -6.21 -13.17
C ALA A 166 8.94 -6.36 -14.58
N ILE A 167 9.73 -6.20 -15.65
CA ILE A 167 9.30 -6.38 -17.05
C ILE A 167 9.36 -7.83 -17.54
N GLU A 168 9.78 -8.77 -16.70
CA GLU A 168 9.63 -10.20 -17.02
C GLU A 168 8.14 -10.56 -17.18
N PRO A 169 7.82 -11.68 -17.86
CA PRO A 169 6.44 -12.08 -18.11
C PRO A 169 5.56 -12.02 -16.86
N PHE A 170 4.39 -11.37 -16.99
CA PHE A 170 3.47 -11.18 -15.89
C PHE A 170 2.81 -12.51 -15.46
N PRO A 171 2.66 -12.78 -14.16
CA PRO A 171 3.10 -11.95 -13.03
C PRO A 171 4.61 -12.05 -12.80
N SER A 172 5.27 -10.91 -12.58
CA SER A 172 6.70 -10.85 -12.25
C SER A 172 7.03 -11.54 -10.92
N VAL A 173 8.31 -11.77 -10.65
CA VAL A 173 8.76 -12.33 -9.35
C VAL A 173 8.26 -11.50 -8.16
N TYR A 174 8.26 -10.16 -8.27
CA TYR A 174 7.78 -9.27 -7.21
C TYR A 174 6.28 -9.39 -6.98
N CYS A 175 5.48 -9.46 -8.04
CA CYS A 175 4.03 -9.71 -7.93
C CYS A 175 3.77 -11.05 -7.23
N ARG A 176 4.52 -12.11 -7.56
CA ARG A 176 4.38 -13.42 -6.91
C ARG A 176 4.73 -13.35 -5.41
N SER A 177 5.78 -12.61 -5.03
CA SER A 177 6.16 -12.40 -3.62
C SER A 177 5.10 -11.62 -2.85
N ARG A 178 4.59 -10.51 -3.39
CA ARG A 178 3.47 -9.76 -2.77
C ARG A 178 2.24 -10.63 -2.60
N ARG A 179 1.86 -11.38 -3.63
CA ARG A 179 0.72 -12.30 -3.59
C ARG A 179 0.89 -13.36 -2.50
N ARG A 180 2.09 -13.90 -2.30
CA ARG A 180 2.38 -14.86 -1.22
C ARG A 180 2.18 -14.25 0.16
N ALA A 181 2.72 -13.05 0.39
CA ALA A 181 2.55 -12.33 1.65
C ALA A 181 1.08 -11.97 1.92
N LEU A 182 0.37 -11.43 0.93
CA LEU A 182 -1.05 -11.12 1.07
C LEU A 182 -1.89 -12.37 1.35
N ARG A 183 -1.67 -13.49 0.65
CA ARG A 183 -2.35 -14.77 0.95
C ARG A 183 -2.01 -15.30 2.34
N HIS A 184 -0.80 -15.06 2.84
CA HIS A 184 -0.45 -15.43 4.21
C HIS A 184 -1.25 -14.61 5.22
N THR A 185 -1.34 -13.28 5.04
CA THR A 185 -2.20 -12.44 5.86
C THR A 185 -3.66 -12.90 5.81
N LEU A 186 -4.23 -13.14 4.62
CA LEU A 186 -5.63 -13.59 4.49
C LEU A 186 -5.88 -14.92 5.23
N ARG A 187 -4.98 -15.90 5.10
CA ARG A 187 -5.08 -17.16 5.84
C ARG A 187 -5.04 -16.94 7.34
N HIS A 188 -4.18 -16.04 7.80
CA HIS A 188 -4.11 -15.66 9.22
C HIS A 188 -5.44 -15.08 9.71
N LEU A 189 -6.02 -14.14 8.97
CA LEU A 189 -7.33 -13.55 9.29
C LEU A 189 -8.45 -14.60 9.29
N HIS A 190 -8.46 -15.50 8.32
CA HIS A 190 -9.49 -16.55 8.18
C HIS A 190 -9.34 -17.69 9.18
N SER A 191 -8.16 -17.89 9.76
CA SER A 191 -7.93 -18.88 10.83
C SER A 191 -8.49 -18.43 12.19
N ASP A 192 -8.85 -17.16 12.31
CA ASP A 192 -9.45 -16.61 13.52
C ASP A 192 -10.91 -17.06 13.64
N VAL A 193 -11.22 -17.82 14.69
CA VAL A 193 -12.58 -18.30 14.97
C VAL A 193 -13.59 -17.17 15.19
N ASN A 194 -13.11 -15.98 15.57
CA ASN A 194 -13.90 -14.78 15.78
C ASN A 194 -13.73 -13.77 14.63
N ALA A 195 -13.38 -14.23 13.42
CA ALA A 195 -13.12 -13.37 12.27
C ALA A 195 -14.26 -12.35 12.05
N ALA A 196 -13.91 -11.08 12.05
CA ALA A 196 -14.81 -9.98 11.73
C ALA A 196 -14.67 -9.60 10.24
N PRO A 197 -15.70 -8.94 9.66
CA PRO A 197 -15.53 -8.20 8.41
C PRO A 197 -14.31 -7.27 8.49
N TYR A 198 -13.38 -7.42 7.55
CA TYR A 198 -12.12 -6.67 7.56
C TYR A 198 -11.94 -5.76 6.36
N PHE A 199 -11.24 -4.68 6.62
CA PHE A 199 -10.69 -3.73 5.66
C PHE A 199 -9.16 -3.77 5.76
N ILE A 200 -8.48 -3.87 4.62
CA ILE A 200 -7.02 -3.90 4.52
C ILE A 200 -6.57 -2.62 3.81
N PHE A 201 -5.75 -1.82 4.48
CA PHE A 201 -5.20 -0.56 3.99
C PHE A 201 -3.69 -0.61 3.97
N GLY A 202 -3.09 0.26 3.18
CA GLY A 202 -1.67 0.56 3.26
C GLY A 202 -0.96 0.40 1.92
N ASP A 203 0.37 0.35 1.98
CA ASP A 203 1.22 0.18 0.82
C ASP A 203 1.28 -1.29 0.41
N PHE A 204 0.36 -1.68 -0.48
CA PHE A 204 0.38 -2.98 -1.13
C PHE A 204 1.55 -3.13 -2.09
N ASN A 205 2.24 -2.03 -2.44
CA ASN A 205 3.30 -2.00 -3.45
C ASN A 205 2.87 -2.63 -4.78
N PHE A 206 1.56 -2.71 -5.06
CA PHE A 206 1.04 -3.23 -6.32
C PHE A 206 1.56 -2.36 -7.45
N ARG A 207 2.07 -3.03 -8.49
CA ARG A 207 2.59 -2.40 -9.69
C ARG A 207 1.68 -2.74 -10.86
N THR A 208 1.72 -1.89 -11.86
CA THR A 208 1.18 -2.24 -13.17
C THR A 208 1.91 -3.48 -13.70
N ASP A 209 1.22 -4.28 -14.52
CA ASP A 209 1.83 -5.25 -15.42
C ASP A 209 2.87 -4.54 -16.30
N THR A 210 4.09 -4.44 -15.79
CA THR A 210 5.11 -3.53 -16.33
C THR A 210 5.59 -4.05 -17.68
N ALA A 211 5.61 -5.37 -17.86
CA ALA A 211 5.85 -6.00 -19.16
C ALA A 211 4.79 -5.56 -20.19
N GLY A 212 3.51 -5.62 -19.83
CA GLY A 212 2.41 -5.18 -20.67
C GLY A 212 2.45 -3.67 -20.98
N VAL A 213 2.78 -2.85 -19.99
CA VAL A 213 2.94 -1.39 -20.15
C VAL A 213 4.08 -1.09 -21.11
N VAL A 214 5.26 -1.69 -20.91
CA VAL A 214 6.42 -1.49 -21.79
C VAL A 214 6.06 -1.91 -23.20
N LYS A 215 5.48 -3.11 -23.38
CA LYS A 215 5.04 -3.58 -24.70
C LYS A 215 4.14 -2.54 -25.38
N LYS A 216 3.19 -1.95 -24.65
CA LYS A 216 2.24 -0.97 -25.20
C LYS A 216 2.90 0.32 -25.64
N VAL A 217 3.79 0.89 -24.83
CA VAL A 217 4.45 2.17 -25.14
C VAL A 217 5.61 2.01 -26.12
N THR A 218 6.00 0.77 -26.45
CA THR A 218 7.09 0.47 -27.39
C THR A 218 6.65 -0.27 -28.65
N GLU A 219 5.35 -0.31 -28.97
CA GLU A 219 4.81 -1.09 -30.12
C GLU A 219 5.51 -0.77 -31.45
N GLU A 220 5.91 0.49 -31.66
CA GLU A 220 6.53 0.99 -32.89
C GLU A 220 8.00 1.42 -32.71
N LEU A 221 8.64 0.99 -31.62
CA LEU A 221 9.98 1.43 -31.26
C LEU A 221 11.04 0.34 -31.43
N SER A 222 12.25 0.77 -31.79
CA SER A 222 13.41 -0.12 -31.87
C SER A 222 14.05 -0.27 -30.48
N GLY A 223 13.98 -1.47 -29.93
CA GLY A 223 14.57 -1.82 -28.63
C GLY A 223 16.03 -2.28 -28.73
N SER A 224 16.89 -1.76 -27.86
CA SER A 224 18.27 -2.23 -27.71
C SER A 224 18.65 -2.38 -26.24
N ARG A 225 19.55 -3.32 -25.95
CA ARG A 225 20.08 -3.53 -24.61
C ARG A 225 21.50 -2.99 -24.52
N LEU A 226 21.70 -2.03 -23.64
CA LEU A 226 23.03 -1.56 -23.26
C LEU A 226 23.52 -2.40 -22.09
N GLN A 227 24.67 -3.05 -22.29
CA GLN A 227 25.42 -3.73 -21.24
C GLN A 227 26.77 -3.03 -21.11
N ASN A 228 27.01 -2.40 -19.96
CA ASN A 228 28.31 -1.79 -19.66
C ASN A 228 29.21 -2.84 -19.00
N GLY A 229 29.89 -3.65 -19.83
CA GLY A 229 30.90 -4.62 -19.38
C GLY A 229 30.38 -5.63 -18.35
N SER A 230 31.23 -6.02 -17.39
CA SER A 230 30.92 -7.02 -16.35
C SER A 230 29.92 -6.56 -15.28
N ASN A 231 29.47 -5.30 -15.30
CA ASN A 231 28.58 -4.77 -14.27
C ASN A 231 27.11 -4.88 -14.68
N VAL A 232 26.47 -5.98 -14.26
CA VAL A 232 25.05 -6.27 -14.49
C VAL A 232 24.13 -5.17 -13.95
N GLU A 233 24.53 -4.43 -12.92
CA GLU A 233 23.73 -3.33 -12.34
C GLU A 233 23.61 -2.12 -13.27
N ALA A 234 24.54 -1.95 -14.20
CA ALA A 234 24.54 -0.86 -15.17
C ALA A 234 23.76 -1.20 -16.46
N SER A 235 23.12 -2.37 -16.53
CA SER A 235 22.32 -2.76 -17.70
C SER A 235 21.13 -1.83 -17.86
N LYS A 236 20.87 -1.41 -19.10
CA LYS A 236 19.69 -0.62 -19.47
C LYS A 236 19.05 -1.19 -20.74
N LEU A 237 17.74 -1.05 -20.83
CA LEU A 237 16.98 -1.20 -22.07
C LEU A 237 16.62 0.19 -22.57
N GLN A 238 16.83 0.43 -23.85
CA GLN A 238 16.47 1.68 -24.51
C GLN A 238 15.58 1.38 -25.71
N PHE A 239 14.57 2.22 -25.88
CA PHE A 239 13.65 2.17 -27.02
C PHE A 239 13.68 3.51 -27.74
N ARG A 240 13.92 3.48 -29.04
CA ARG A 240 14.10 4.66 -29.87
C ARG A 240 13.10 4.71 -31.01
N ALA A 241 12.69 5.91 -31.38
CA ALA A 241 11.84 6.12 -32.56
C ALA A 241 12.64 5.78 -33.83
N PRO A 242 12.12 4.93 -34.74
CA PRO A 242 12.82 4.61 -35.98
C PRO A 242 13.00 5.80 -36.93
N SER A 243 12.15 6.82 -36.82
CA SER A 243 12.13 8.00 -37.69
C SER A 243 13.36 8.90 -37.54
N ASP A 244 13.82 9.14 -36.31
CA ASP A 244 14.88 10.09 -35.99
C ASP A 244 15.91 9.56 -34.96
N GLY A 245 15.73 8.35 -34.46
CA GLY A 245 16.61 7.74 -33.45
C GLY A 245 16.47 8.32 -32.05
N SER A 246 15.48 9.20 -31.81
CA SER A 246 15.24 9.82 -30.50
C SER A 246 14.92 8.78 -29.43
N LEU A 247 15.43 8.98 -28.22
CA LEU A 247 15.18 8.08 -27.09
C LEU A 247 13.80 8.33 -26.50
N VAL A 248 12.92 7.34 -26.60
CA VAL A 248 11.54 7.44 -26.12
C VAL A 248 11.38 6.82 -24.74
N LEU A 249 11.96 5.65 -24.50
CA LEU A 249 11.90 4.97 -23.20
C LEU A 249 13.27 4.41 -22.81
N SER A 250 13.67 4.64 -21.56
CA SER A 250 14.86 4.05 -20.93
C SER A 250 14.46 3.33 -19.64
N ILE A 251 14.89 2.07 -19.49
CA ILE A 251 14.59 1.23 -18.35
C ILE A 251 15.91 0.69 -17.78
N GLY A 252 16.13 0.90 -16.50
CA GLY A 252 17.24 0.32 -15.73
C GLY A 252 16.76 -0.16 -14.37
N LYS A 253 17.67 -0.66 -13.54
CA LYS A 253 17.34 -1.17 -12.19
C LYS A 253 16.46 -0.20 -11.37
N LYS A 254 16.80 1.09 -11.37
CA LYS A 254 16.01 2.15 -10.72
C LYS A 254 15.65 3.31 -11.64
N GLU A 255 15.47 3.01 -12.92
CA GLU A 255 15.14 3.98 -13.96
C GLU A 255 13.98 3.45 -14.79
N PHE A 256 13.00 4.30 -15.03
CA PHE A 256 11.87 4.10 -15.92
C PHE A 256 11.49 5.48 -16.48
N ALA A 257 12.19 5.89 -17.53
CA ALA A 257 12.15 7.24 -18.05
C ALA A 257 11.54 7.26 -19.45
N HIS A 258 10.38 7.89 -19.61
CA HIS A 258 9.74 8.10 -20.91
C HIS A 258 9.93 9.57 -21.36
N ALA A 259 9.95 9.85 -22.66
CA ALA A 259 10.03 11.22 -23.19
C ALA A 259 8.87 12.08 -22.68
N ASP A 260 7.63 11.60 -22.85
CA ASP A 260 6.39 12.20 -22.31
C ASP A 260 5.96 11.63 -20.94
N HIS A 261 6.91 11.31 -20.04
CA HIS A 261 6.64 10.60 -18.78
C HIS A 261 5.49 11.19 -17.96
N GLN A 262 5.38 12.52 -17.93
CA GLN A 262 4.37 13.21 -17.15
C GLN A 262 2.97 13.15 -17.80
N LYS A 263 2.88 12.93 -19.10
CA LYS A 263 1.59 12.90 -19.81
C LYS A 263 1.04 11.48 -19.90
N ILE A 264 1.82 10.58 -20.49
CA ILE A 264 1.33 9.27 -20.93
C ILE A 264 0.87 8.38 -19.77
N PHE A 265 1.53 8.46 -18.61
CA PHE A 265 1.22 7.59 -17.45
C PHE A 265 0.11 8.12 -16.54
N ARG A 266 -0.49 9.27 -16.87
CA ARG A 266 -1.70 9.78 -16.18
C ARG A 266 -2.99 9.40 -16.91
N GLU A 267 -2.87 8.87 -18.12
CA GLU A 267 -4.03 8.57 -18.94
C GLU A 267 -4.74 7.28 -18.50
N PRO A 268 -6.06 7.18 -18.73
CA PRO A 268 -6.86 6.04 -18.26
C PRO A 268 -6.43 4.67 -18.79
N TRP A 269 -5.69 4.61 -19.92
CA TRP A 269 -5.27 3.34 -20.51
C TRP A 269 -4.39 2.52 -19.56
N LEU A 270 -3.61 3.18 -18.70
CA LEU A 270 -2.68 2.53 -17.78
C LEU A 270 -3.39 1.62 -16.77
N GLN A 271 -4.63 1.98 -16.39
CA GLN A 271 -5.42 1.21 -15.42
C GLN A 271 -5.75 -0.21 -15.91
N ARG A 272 -5.76 -0.46 -17.22
CA ARG A 272 -5.91 -1.82 -17.79
C ARG A 272 -4.77 -2.75 -17.40
N TYR A 273 -3.64 -2.19 -16.98
CA TYR A 273 -2.47 -2.93 -16.52
C TYR A 273 -2.40 -3.03 -14.98
N ASP A 274 -3.35 -2.48 -14.22
CA ASP A 274 -3.47 -2.70 -12.77
C ASP A 274 -4.12 -4.06 -12.48
N ARG A 275 -3.30 -5.11 -12.55
CA ARG A 275 -3.77 -6.51 -12.63
C ARG A 275 -3.48 -7.35 -11.39
N GLU A 276 -2.76 -6.83 -10.41
CA GLU A 276 -2.33 -7.66 -9.26
C GLU A 276 -3.49 -8.18 -8.41
N LEU A 277 -4.57 -7.40 -8.31
CA LEU A 277 -5.78 -7.79 -7.58
C LEU A 277 -6.59 -8.90 -8.27
N GLU A 278 -6.41 -9.13 -9.59
CA GLU A 278 -7.24 -10.06 -10.39
C GLU A 278 -7.33 -11.46 -9.75
N ALA A 279 -6.19 -11.99 -9.31
CA ALA A 279 -6.08 -13.32 -8.71
C ALA A 279 -6.73 -13.43 -7.30
N LEU A 280 -7.16 -12.32 -6.73
CA LEU A 280 -7.72 -12.23 -5.37
C LEU A 280 -9.14 -11.64 -5.34
N ARG A 281 -9.69 -11.22 -6.48
CA ARG A 281 -11.07 -10.69 -6.61
C ARG A 281 -12.17 -11.58 -5.98
N PRO A 282 -12.07 -12.92 -5.97
CA PRO A 282 -13.05 -13.74 -5.26
C PRO A 282 -13.09 -13.46 -3.74
N HIS A 283 -11.97 -13.07 -3.14
CA HIS A 283 -11.82 -12.89 -1.69
C HIS A 283 -11.85 -11.43 -1.26
N LEU A 284 -11.36 -10.55 -2.12
CA LEU A 284 -11.17 -9.13 -1.85
C LEU A 284 -11.89 -8.27 -2.88
N TYR A 285 -12.47 -7.18 -2.40
CA TYR A 285 -13.14 -6.19 -3.20
C TYR A 285 -12.45 -4.83 -3.05
N GLU A 286 -12.42 -4.06 -4.14
CA GLU A 286 -11.96 -2.68 -4.13
C GLU A 286 -12.99 -1.82 -4.89
N PHE A 287 -13.24 -0.62 -4.39
CA PHE A 287 -14.06 0.34 -5.12
C PHE A 287 -13.36 0.82 -6.39
N PRO A 288 -14.11 1.23 -7.44
CA PRO A 288 -13.52 1.72 -8.67
C PRO A 288 -12.52 2.87 -8.40
N VAL A 289 -11.27 2.66 -8.79
CA VAL A 289 -10.21 3.68 -8.71
C VAL A 289 -10.43 4.73 -9.80
N LYS A 290 -10.61 5.98 -9.41
CA LYS A 290 -10.90 7.13 -10.31
C LYS A 290 -9.85 8.24 -10.25
N PHE A 291 -8.68 7.94 -9.67
CA PHE A 291 -7.56 8.85 -9.53
C PHE A 291 -6.33 8.28 -10.25
N PRO A 292 -5.38 9.11 -10.69
CA PRO A 292 -4.17 8.65 -11.37
C PRO A 292 -3.30 7.82 -10.42
N PRO A 293 -2.26 7.11 -10.92
CA PRO A 293 -1.33 6.36 -10.08
C PRO A 293 -0.82 7.15 -8.87
N SER A 294 -0.77 6.53 -7.69
CA SER A 294 -0.36 7.17 -6.43
C SER A 294 1.16 7.26 -6.27
N TYR A 295 1.93 6.58 -7.12
CA TYR A 295 3.39 6.46 -7.01
C TYR A 295 4.03 6.34 -8.40
N PRO A 296 5.27 6.85 -8.63
CA PRO A 296 6.13 7.58 -7.70
C PRO A 296 6.10 9.10 -7.92
N PHE A 297 5.40 9.89 -7.09
CA PHE A 297 5.48 11.36 -7.21
C PHE A 297 6.87 11.90 -6.83
N GLU A 298 7.24 13.04 -7.42
CA GLU A 298 8.42 13.82 -7.03
C GLU A 298 8.33 14.25 -5.56
N GLU A 299 9.49 14.29 -4.89
CA GLU A 299 9.59 14.74 -3.49
C GLU A 299 9.70 16.28 -3.39
N ASP A 300 9.94 16.96 -4.51
CA ASP A 300 9.96 18.43 -4.60
C ASP A 300 8.54 19.00 -4.47
N PRO A 301 8.23 19.79 -3.41
CA PRO A 301 6.92 20.41 -3.24
C PRO A 301 6.52 21.36 -4.37
N LEU A 302 7.46 21.84 -5.18
CA LEU A 302 7.19 22.70 -6.34
C LEU A 302 6.72 21.92 -7.57
N LEU A 303 6.84 20.59 -7.57
CA LEU A 303 6.45 19.70 -8.65
C LEU A 303 5.42 18.64 -8.17
N PRO A 304 4.33 19.03 -7.50
CA PRO A 304 3.48 18.11 -6.74
C PRO A 304 2.72 17.11 -7.60
N THR A 305 2.60 17.37 -8.90
CA THR A 305 1.94 16.47 -9.84
C THR A 305 2.92 15.58 -10.59
N HIS A 306 4.23 15.88 -10.57
CA HIS A 306 5.21 15.17 -11.39
C HIS A 306 5.53 13.79 -10.82
N TYR A 307 5.71 12.81 -11.70
CA TYR A 307 6.26 11.50 -11.35
C TYR A 307 7.78 11.47 -11.51
N MET A 308 8.45 10.88 -10.53
CA MET A 308 9.84 10.46 -10.63
C MET A 308 10.01 9.41 -11.73
N LYS A 309 11.13 9.48 -12.44
CA LYS A 309 11.49 8.51 -13.48
C LYS A 309 12.15 7.25 -12.92
N THR A 310 11.83 6.84 -11.68
CA THR A 310 12.53 5.74 -10.99
C THR A 310 11.80 4.40 -11.12
N ARG A 311 10.48 4.42 -11.31
CA ARG A 311 9.61 3.25 -11.43
C ARG A 311 8.49 3.55 -12.42
N CYS A 312 7.90 2.51 -12.99
CA CYS A 312 6.65 2.65 -13.74
C CYS A 312 5.54 3.13 -12.78
N PRO A 313 4.77 4.17 -13.13
CA PRO A 313 3.69 4.65 -12.28
C PRO A 313 2.64 3.56 -11.98
N ALA A 314 2.21 3.48 -10.72
CA ALA A 314 1.23 2.49 -10.26
C ALA A 314 0.41 2.95 -9.04
N TRP A 315 -0.62 2.19 -8.68
CA TRP A 315 -1.45 2.37 -7.49
C TRP A 315 -0.95 1.45 -6.36
N CYS A 316 -0.09 1.99 -5.50
CA CYS A 316 0.55 1.24 -4.41
C CYS A 316 -0.32 1.23 -3.15
N ASP A 317 -0.90 2.37 -2.80
CA ASP A 317 -1.74 2.55 -1.62
C ASP A 317 -3.19 2.19 -1.95
N ARG A 318 -3.71 1.16 -1.28
CA ARG A 318 -5.01 0.56 -1.63
C ARG A 318 -5.88 0.36 -0.40
N ILE A 319 -7.18 0.24 -0.64
CA ILE A 319 -8.16 -0.13 0.39
C ILE A 319 -8.95 -1.32 -0.15
N LEU A 320 -8.68 -2.50 0.40
CA LEU A 320 -9.34 -3.74 0.02
C LEU A 320 -10.29 -4.21 1.13
N LEU A 321 -11.47 -4.65 0.74
CA LEU A 321 -12.50 -5.13 1.64
C LEU A 321 -12.62 -6.65 1.52
N SER A 322 -12.82 -7.33 2.64
CA SER A 322 -13.43 -8.67 2.60
C SER A 322 -14.83 -8.60 1.98
N GLN A 323 -15.32 -9.72 1.43
CA GLN A 323 -16.69 -9.75 0.90
C GLN A 323 -17.74 -9.42 1.96
N SER A 324 -17.53 -9.83 3.23
CA SER A 324 -18.42 -9.46 4.33
C SER A 324 -18.35 -7.98 4.67
N ALA A 325 -17.17 -7.34 4.63
CA ALA A 325 -17.05 -5.90 4.83
C ALA A 325 -17.70 -5.10 3.69
N ARG A 326 -17.61 -5.59 2.45
CA ARG A 326 -18.33 -5.01 1.31
C ARG A 326 -19.83 -4.94 1.57
N LEU A 327 -20.43 -6.01 2.11
CA LEU A 327 -21.86 -6.03 2.43
C LEU A 327 -22.23 -4.97 3.47
N LEU A 328 -21.38 -4.71 4.47
CA LEU A 328 -21.62 -3.66 5.48
C LEU A 328 -21.72 -2.25 4.87
N VAL A 329 -20.94 -1.99 3.82
CA VAL A 329 -20.93 -0.67 3.15
C VAL A 329 -22.08 -0.55 2.16
N GLN A 330 -22.45 -1.64 1.47
CA GLN A 330 -23.49 -1.63 0.44
C GLN A 330 -24.91 -1.51 1.00
N THR A 331 -25.20 -2.08 2.18
CA THR A 331 -26.53 -1.94 2.80
C THR A 331 -26.89 -0.51 3.16
N GLN A 332 -25.92 0.41 3.28
CA GLN A 332 -26.21 1.81 3.58
C GLN A 332 -26.66 2.63 2.36
N ASP A 333 -26.22 2.28 1.14
CA ASP A 333 -26.61 3.01 -0.07
C ASP A 333 -28.09 2.76 -0.44
N ALA A 334 -28.63 1.58 -0.11
CA ALA A 334 -30.04 1.26 -0.35
C ALA A 334 -31.00 1.91 0.67
N ALA A 335 -30.50 2.37 1.82
CA ALA A 335 -31.29 2.93 2.91
C ALA A 335 -31.32 4.48 2.92
N ARG A 336 -30.65 5.16 1.98
CA ARG A 336 -30.76 6.61 1.81
C ARG A 336 -31.81 6.93 0.73
N PRO A 337 -32.95 7.57 1.06
CA PRO A 337 -33.81 8.16 0.05
C PRO A 337 -33.00 9.19 -0.76
N ALA A 338 -33.22 9.22 -2.07
CA ALA A 338 -32.55 10.13 -2.98
C ALA A 338 -33.03 11.58 -2.74
N ASP A 339 -32.42 12.28 -1.77
CA ASP A 339 -32.68 13.71 -1.58
C ASP A 339 -31.84 14.54 -2.57
N ASN A 340 -32.56 15.05 -3.57
CA ASN A 340 -32.38 16.29 -4.31
C ASN A 340 -30.94 16.84 -4.46
N ARG A 341 -30.30 16.48 -5.58
CA ARG A 341 -29.28 17.32 -6.21
C ARG A 341 -29.92 18.58 -6.78
N HIS A 342 -30.00 19.64 -5.99
CA HIS A 342 -29.98 21.01 -6.53
C HIS A 342 -28.58 21.58 -6.37
N MET A 343 -27.77 21.43 -7.43
CA MET A 343 -26.55 22.19 -7.62
C MET A 343 -26.93 23.65 -7.89
N HIS A 344 -26.63 24.55 -6.96
CA HIS A 344 -26.56 25.97 -7.29
C HIS A 344 -25.29 26.23 -8.11
N SER A 345 -25.50 26.39 -9.42
CA SER A 345 -24.57 27.04 -10.33
C SER A 345 -24.67 28.55 -10.15
N SER A 346 -23.55 29.21 -9.80
CA SER A 346 -23.23 30.64 -9.93
C SER A 346 -21.88 30.84 -9.23
N ARG A 347 -20.83 31.50 -9.76
CA ARG A 347 -20.70 32.53 -10.80
C ARG A 347 -19.26 32.53 -11.35
N LYS A 348 -19.16 33.14 -12.53
CA LYS A 348 -18.01 33.36 -13.43
C LYS A 348 -16.89 34.28 -12.90
N SER A 349 -15.68 33.98 -13.39
CA SER A 349 -14.57 34.83 -13.89
C SER A 349 -14.38 36.28 -13.42
N VAL A 350 -13.13 36.61 -13.05
CA VAL A 350 -12.48 37.89 -13.39
C VAL A 350 -11.03 37.61 -13.79
N THR A 351 -10.65 38.08 -14.98
CA THR A 351 -9.28 38.19 -15.52
C THR A 351 -8.81 39.65 -15.42
N ASP A 352 -7.51 39.85 -15.69
CA ASP A 352 -6.75 41.10 -15.93
C ASP A 352 -6.22 41.86 -14.70
N SER A 353 -5.00 42.44 -14.67
CA SER A 353 -3.85 42.49 -15.60
C SER A 353 -2.67 43.24 -14.94
N THR A 354 -1.42 42.93 -15.35
CA THR A 354 -0.22 43.84 -15.53
C THR A 354 0.37 44.60 -14.29
N ASP A 355 1.67 44.88 -14.12
CA ASP A 355 2.87 44.91 -14.99
C ASP A 355 4.18 45.08 -14.17
N SER A 356 5.35 44.82 -14.80
CA SER A 356 6.68 45.47 -14.64
C SER A 356 7.52 45.29 -13.34
N SER A 357 8.88 45.17 -13.31
CA SER A 357 9.98 45.28 -14.28
C SER A 357 11.36 44.85 -13.68
N GLY A 358 12.32 44.43 -14.55
CA GLY A 358 13.79 44.57 -14.42
C GLY A 358 14.57 43.60 -13.48
N ARG A 359 15.83 43.21 -13.69
CA ARG A 359 16.86 43.41 -14.72
C ARG A 359 17.99 42.36 -14.50
N VAL A 360 18.45 41.74 -15.58
CA VAL A 360 19.84 41.39 -16.06
C VAL A 360 21.03 41.27 -15.07
N SER A 361 21.79 40.15 -15.14
CA SER A 361 23.28 40.01 -15.34
C SER A 361 23.76 38.58 -14.98
N SER A 362 24.24 37.74 -15.91
CA SER A 362 25.67 37.44 -16.25
C SER A 362 26.57 37.15 -15.03
N SER A 363 27.38 36.10 -14.91
CA SER A 363 28.34 35.52 -15.88
C SER A 363 29.01 34.26 -15.30
N ASP A 364 29.48 33.40 -16.22
CA ASP A 364 30.64 32.49 -16.19
C ASP A 364 31.46 32.25 -14.90
N SER A 365 31.81 30.97 -14.65
CA SER A 365 33.20 30.44 -14.78
C SER A 365 33.35 29.03 -14.16
N SER A 366 33.80 28.07 -14.97
CA SER A 366 34.69 26.96 -14.55
C SER A 366 36.13 27.33 -15.00
N PRO A 367 37.20 26.51 -14.89
CA PRO A 367 37.43 25.19 -14.25
C PRO A 367 38.78 25.10 -13.47
N ALA A 368 39.13 23.92 -12.92
CA ALA A 368 40.47 23.28 -12.82
C ALA A 368 40.55 22.33 -11.61
N ARG A 369 40.69 21.02 -11.80
CA ARG A 369 41.94 20.21 -11.87
C ARG A 369 42.75 20.14 -10.57
N SER A 370 42.87 18.92 -10.03
CA SER A 370 44.13 18.41 -9.47
C SER A 370 44.13 16.88 -9.46
N GLU A 371 45.19 16.32 -10.04
CA GLU A 371 45.50 14.91 -10.26
C GLU A 371 46.25 14.28 -9.05
N SER A 372 45.96 12.99 -8.81
CA SER A 372 46.92 11.89 -8.50
C SER A 372 47.68 11.83 -7.16
N PRO A 373 48.32 10.69 -6.78
CA PRO A 373 48.44 9.39 -7.46
C PRO A 373 48.11 8.12 -6.62
N ALA A 374 48.14 7.00 -7.35
CA ALA A 374 47.93 5.61 -6.98
C ALA A 374 48.93 4.99 -5.98
N ARG A 375 48.53 3.86 -5.39
CA ARG A 375 49.43 2.72 -5.13
C ARG A 375 48.74 1.39 -5.46
N GLN A 376 49.45 0.60 -6.26
CA GLN A 376 49.20 -0.79 -6.62
C GLN A 376 49.46 -1.73 -5.44
N ASN A 377 48.75 -2.86 -5.38
CA ASN A 377 49.37 -4.12 -5.01
C ASN A 377 48.68 -5.29 -5.71
N THR A 378 49.53 -6.21 -6.18
CA THR A 378 49.30 -7.35 -7.08
C THR A 378 49.04 -8.67 -6.36
N GLN A 379 48.63 -9.68 -7.16
CA GLN A 379 48.58 -11.15 -6.92
C GLN A 379 47.27 -11.65 -6.28
N GLY A 380 46.64 -12.76 -6.70
CA GLY A 380 46.90 -13.79 -7.70
C GLY A 380 45.80 -14.87 -7.57
N SER A 381 45.39 -15.44 -8.72
CA SER A 381 44.39 -16.49 -9.03
C SER A 381 44.42 -17.78 -8.13
N PRO A 382 43.49 -18.78 -8.24
CA PRO A 382 42.64 -19.12 -9.39
C PRO A 382 41.19 -19.59 -9.13
N GLY A 383 40.44 -19.71 -10.23
CA GLY A 383 39.00 -19.92 -10.29
C GLY A 383 38.48 -21.34 -10.10
N LYS A 384 37.14 -21.43 -10.13
CA LYS A 384 36.39 -22.65 -10.43
C LYS A 384 35.17 -22.32 -11.31
N THR A 385 35.16 -23.00 -12.43
CA THR A 385 34.11 -23.20 -13.43
C THR A 385 32.81 -23.64 -12.76
N LEU A 386 31.67 -23.08 -13.16
CA LEU A 386 30.34 -23.60 -12.82
C LEU A 386 29.56 -23.85 -14.10
N GLU A 387 29.36 -25.12 -14.37
CA GLU A 387 28.59 -25.63 -15.49
C GLU A 387 27.09 -25.37 -15.31
N LYS A 388 26.49 -25.02 -16.44
CA LYS A 388 25.05 -25.03 -16.73
C LYS A 388 24.47 -26.42 -16.47
N LYS A 389 23.35 -26.52 -15.74
CA LYS A 389 22.30 -27.51 -16.02
C LYS A 389 20.91 -26.97 -15.66
N SER A 390 19.99 -27.28 -16.57
CA SER A 390 18.59 -26.89 -16.65
C SER A 390 17.70 -28.08 -16.26
N SER A 391 16.57 -27.81 -15.60
CA SER A 391 15.25 -28.50 -15.69
C SER A 391 14.42 -28.05 -14.47
N MET A 392 13.25 -27.40 -14.59
CA MET A 392 11.92 -27.88 -15.00
C MET A 392 11.45 -29.15 -14.28
N ALA A 393 10.80 -28.99 -13.11
CA ALA A 393 9.59 -29.69 -12.67
C ALA A 393 9.10 -29.16 -11.30
N GLU A 394 7.86 -29.47 -10.95
CA GLU A 394 7.14 -29.19 -9.68
C GLU A 394 6.21 -27.97 -9.63
N LEU A 395 5.21 -28.02 -10.53
CA LEU A 395 3.83 -27.63 -10.24
C LEU A 395 3.08 -28.90 -9.81
N ASP A 396 2.72 -29.02 -8.53
CA ASP A 396 1.51 -29.67 -7.99
C ASP A 396 1.73 -30.06 -6.52
N ALA A 397 1.13 -29.30 -5.60
CA ALA A 397 0.94 -29.71 -4.21
C ALA A 397 -0.24 -28.95 -3.59
N LEU A 398 -1.42 -29.16 -4.18
CA LEU A 398 -2.72 -29.02 -3.49
C LEU A 398 -3.46 -30.35 -3.63
N SER A 399 -2.86 -31.43 -3.12
CA SER A 399 -3.51 -32.74 -2.99
C SER A 399 -2.79 -33.55 -1.91
N VAL A 400 -3.50 -33.88 -0.84
CA VAL A 400 -3.03 -34.78 0.23
C VAL A 400 -3.35 -36.22 -0.20
N PRO A 401 -2.48 -37.22 0.05
CA PRO A 401 -2.78 -38.61 -0.30
C PRO A 401 -3.89 -39.17 0.58
N VAL A 402 -4.91 -39.77 -0.05
CA VAL A 402 -6.04 -40.41 0.62
C VAL A 402 -5.66 -41.86 0.96
N GLY A 403 -5.52 -42.17 2.24
CA GLY A 403 -5.62 -43.52 2.79
C GLY A 403 -7.06 -43.79 3.22
N ASN A 404 -7.61 -44.91 2.75
CA ASN A 404 -8.99 -45.41 2.93
C ASN A 404 -9.62 -45.14 4.31
N MET A 405 -10.74 -44.40 4.35
CA MET A 405 -11.95 -44.73 5.11
C MET A 405 -13.15 -43.93 4.58
N ASN A 406 -14.25 -44.64 4.29
CA ASN A 406 -15.51 -44.11 3.77
C ASN A 406 -16.24 -43.23 4.79
N PHE A 407 -16.46 -41.95 4.47
CA PHE A 407 -17.62 -41.16 4.95
C PHE A 407 -18.03 -40.10 3.90
N SER A 408 -19.35 -39.90 3.75
CA SER A 408 -20.04 -39.11 2.72
C SER A 408 -19.43 -37.73 2.41
N ARG A 409 -19.28 -37.44 1.12
CA ARG A 409 -18.94 -36.12 0.58
C ARG A 409 -20.03 -35.08 0.92
N LYS A 410 -19.69 -34.06 1.71
CA LYS A 410 -20.38 -32.76 1.67
C LYS A 410 -19.37 -31.69 1.23
N SER A 411 -19.73 -31.00 0.15
CA SER A 411 -19.01 -29.86 -0.41
C SER A 411 -18.91 -28.73 0.60
N ILE A 412 -17.70 -28.23 0.86
CA ILE A 412 -17.46 -27.05 1.70
C ILE A 412 -17.43 -25.83 0.77
N ALA A 413 -18.49 -25.03 0.88
CA ALA A 413 -18.77 -23.72 0.27
C ALA A 413 -20.10 -23.74 -0.51
N ASP A 414 -21.21 -23.93 0.22
CA ASP A 414 -22.54 -23.59 -0.28
C ASP A 414 -22.89 -22.16 0.21
N PRO A 415 -22.98 -21.15 -0.67
CA PRO A 415 -23.31 -19.78 -0.30
C PRO A 415 -24.69 -19.64 0.36
N THR A 416 -25.53 -20.67 0.30
CA THR A 416 -26.85 -20.70 0.93
C THR A 416 -26.77 -20.80 2.46
N SER A 417 -25.74 -21.42 3.03
CA SER A 417 -25.62 -21.60 4.50
C SER A 417 -25.23 -20.30 5.22
N VAL A 418 -24.46 -19.44 4.56
CA VAL A 418 -24.08 -18.12 5.08
C VAL A 418 -25.29 -17.17 5.04
N GLN A 419 -26.08 -17.22 3.97
CA GLN A 419 -27.33 -16.45 3.87
C GLN A 419 -28.33 -16.87 4.96
N GLN A 420 -28.47 -18.19 5.21
CA GLN A 420 -29.34 -18.72 6.26
C GLN A 420 -28.86 -18.36 7.67
N ALA A 421 -27.56 -18.35 7.93
CA ALA A 421 -26.99 -17.91 9.21
C ALA A 421 -27.19 -16.41 9.47
N ILE A 422 -27.17 -15.58 8.43
CA ILE A 422 -27.46 -14.14 8.53
C ILE A 422 -28.97 -13.92 8.76
N SER A 423 -29.84 -14.62 8.04
CA SER A 423 -31.29 -14.53 8.22
C SER A 423 -31.74 -15.01 9.61
N ALA A 424 -31.12 -16.06 10.16
CA ALA A 424 -31.44 -16.55 11.51
C ALA A 424 -31.13 -15.52 12.60
N ARG A 425 -30.01 -14.78 12.47
CA ARG A 425 -29.62 -13.72 13.43
C ARG A 425 -30.52 -12.48 13.35
N ILE A 426 -31.10 -12.19 12.18
CA ILE A 426 -32.04 -11.08 12.00
C ILE A 426 -33.40 -11.43 12.64
N CYS A 427 -33.88 -12.67 12.50
CA CYS A 427 -35.12 -13.12 13.15
C CYS A 427 -35.04 -13.13 14.69
N GLU A 428 -33.90 -13.50 15.27
CA GLU A 428 -33.73 -13.46 16.73
C GLU A 428 -33.78 -12.02 17.28
N ALA A 429 -33.22 -11.05 16.56
CA ALA A 429 -33.25 -9.63 16.94
C ALA A 429 -34.65 -9.00 16.84
N GLU A 430 -35.49 -9.45 15.90
CA GLU A 430 -36.89 -8.99 15.79
C GLU A 430 -37.82 -9.66 16.83
N GLY A 431 -37.54 -10.90 17.21
CA GLY A 431 -38.28 -11.62 18.26
C GLY A 431 -38.16 -10.99 19.64
N THR A 432 -37.01 -10.39 19.96
CA THR A 432 -36.78 -9.71 21.25
C THR A 432 -37.49 -8.35 21.33
N ARG A 433 -37.79 -7.70 20.18
CA ARG A 433 -38.51 -6.42 20.12
C ARG A 433 -40.02 -6.53 20.27
N ARG A 434 -40.60 -7.73 20.19
CA ARG A 434 -42.06 -7.97 20.35
C ARG A 434 -42.46 -8.47 21.75
N ARG A 435 -41.52 -8.57 22.69
CA ARG A 435 -41.77 -8.93 24.08
C ARG A 435 -41.13 -7.94 25.04
N LEU A 436 -41.51 -6.66 24.93
CA LEU A 436 -41.44 -5.67 26.01
C LEU A 436 -42.63 -4.71 25.84
#